data_AF-A0A7S2LCT4-F1
#
_entry.id   AF-A0A7S2LCT4-F1
#
_cell.length_a   1.000
_cell.length_b   1.000
_cell.length_c   1.000
_cell.angle_alpha   90.00
_cell.angle_beta   90.00
_cell.angle_gamma   90.00
#
_symmetry.space_group_name_H-M   'P 1'
#
loop_
_entity.id
_entity.type
_entity.pdbx_description
1 polymer ?
#
loop_
_entity_poly.entity_id
_entity_poly.type
_entity_poly.pdbx_seq_one_letter_code
_entity_poly.pdbx_strand_id
1 'polypeptide(L)'
;AWRNVGDAPLRKFPLALCDGRTIGTEELIRERVSGLERYRAMHRPAHSWYWFPDMVKDEVLLFKGFDSAVARYAFHSAFAHPDTAAGDAHRFSCEVRLLCLLPGDA
;
A
#
# COMPACT_ATOMS: atom_id res chain seq x y z
N ALA A 1 -3.58 -7.94 -2.73
CA ALA A 1 -3.16 -8.70 -1.54
C ALA A 1 -1.66 -8.53 -1.37
N TRP A 2 -1.22 -8.24 -0.16
CA TRP A 2 0.19 -8.03 0.17
C TRP A 2 0.55 -8.83 1.41
N ARG A 3 1.74 -9.45 1.42
CA ARG A 3 2.22 -10.21 2.59
C ARG A 3 3.73 -10.22 2.74
N ASN A 4 4.18 -10.47 3.97
CA ASN A 4 5.53 -10.94 4.25
C ASN A 4 5.73 -12.36 3.67
N VAL A 5 6.88 -12.62 3.07
CA VAL A 5 7.27 -13.95 2.60
C VAL A 5 8.55 -14.47 3.26
N GLY A 6 9.17 -13.67 4.13
CA GLY A 6 10.29 -14.09 4.97
C GLY A 6 9.84 -14.96 6.14
N ASP A 7 10.80 -15.65 6.76
CA ASP A 7 10.53 -16.57 7.87
C ASP A 7 10.54 -15.88 9.25
N ALA A 8 11.01 -14.64 9.32
CA ALA A 8 10.97 -13.81 10.53
C ALA A 8 9.83 -12.77 10.48
N PRO A 9 9.31 -12.33 11.65
CA PRO A 9 8.36 -11.22 11.72
C PRO A 9 8.88 -9.97 11.00
N LEU A 10 7.98 -9.28 10.29
CA LEU A 10 8.36 -8.11 9.52
C LEU A 10 8.50 -6.86 10.40
N ARG A 11 9.76 -6.48 10.64
CA ARG A 11 10.11 -5.24 11.39
C ARG A 11 10.84 -4.20 10.54
N LYS A 12 11.69 -4.65 9.61
CA LYS A 12 12.34 -3.76 8.63
C LYS A 12 11.35 -3.37 7.55
N PHE A 13 11.11 -2.08 7.42
CA PHE A 13 10.30 -1.51 6.35
C PHE A 13 8.88 -2.12 6.23
N PRO A 14 8.04 -2.14 7.27
CA PRO A 14 6.67 -2.60 7.15
C PRO A 14 5.88 -1.77 6.10
N LEU A 15 4.80 -2.35 5.60
CA LEU A 15 3.89 -1.66 4.67
C LEU A 15 2.94 -0.76 5.46
N ALA A 16 3.03 0.54 5.22
CA ALA A 16 2.01 1.49 5.64
C ALA A 16 0.93 1.64 4.55
N LEU A 17 -0.32 1.68 4.98
CA LEU A 17 -1.51 1.94 4.17
C LEU A 17 -2.09 3.29 4.60
N CYS A 18 -2.34 4.18 3.64
CA CYS A 18 -3.00 5.45 3.92
C CYS A 18 -4.51 5.27 3.85
N ASP A 19 -5.23 5.87 4.81
CA ASP A 19 -6.68 5.96 4.78
C ASP A 19 -7.11 6.87 3.62
N GLY A 20 -7.74 6.28 2.60
CA GLY A 20 -8.20 6.99 1.42
C GLY A 20 -9.21 8.11 1.70
N ARG A 21 -9.85 8.13 2.88
CA ARG A 21 -10.74 9.24 3.32
C ARG A 21 -9.96 10.51 3.69
N THR A 22 -8.66 10.39 3.89
CA THR A 22 -7.78 11.50 4.31
C THR A 22 -6.98 12.09 3.15
N ILE A 23 -7.22 11.63 1.92
CA ILE A 23 -6.49 12.07 0.72
C ILE A 23 -7.40 12.92 -0.15
N GLY A 24 -6.98 14.15 -0.39
CA GLY A 24 -7.66 15.10 -1.25
C GLY A 24 -7.29 14.91 -2.72
N THR A 25 -8.21 15.23 -3.64
CA THR A 25 -7.94 15.13 -5.08
C THR A 25 -6.86 16.10 -5.57
N GLU A 26 -6.69 17.22 -4.87
CA GLU A 26 -5.68 18.26 -5.12
C GLU A 26 -4.26 17.82 -4.80
N GLU A 27 -4.10 16.73 -4.06
CA GLU A 27 -2.81 16.16 -3.67
C GLU A 27 -2.33 15.11 -4.67
N LEU A 28 -3.18 14.77 -5.64
CA LEU A 28 -2.93 13.71 -6.61
C LEU A 28 -2.10 14.22 -7.78
N ILE A 29 -0.89 13.69 -7.92
CA ILE A 29 -0.03 13.91 -9.08
C ILE A 29 -0.20 12.74 -10.03
N ARG A 30 -0.71 13.04 -11.23
CA ARG A 30 -0.83 12.06 -12.31
C ARG A 30 0.54 11.83 -12.95
N GLU A 31 0.86 10.56 -13.12
CA GLU A 31 2.08 10.10 -13.77
C GLU A 31 1.79 9.08 -14.84
N ARG A 32 2.59 9.14 -15.90
CA ARG A 32 2.59 8.12 -16.95
C ARG A 32 3.89 7.36 -16.90
N VAL A 33 3.80 6.08 -16.56
CA VAL A 33 4.97 5.20 -16.46
C VAL A 33 4.70 3.96 -17.30
N SER A 34 5.54 3.73 -18.31
CA SER A 34 5.41 2.61 -19.26
C SER A 34 4.03 2.55 -19.94
N GLY A 35 3.47 3.71 -20.28
CA GLY A 35 2.16 3.83 -20.94
C GLY A 35 0.95 3.73 -19.99
N LEU A 36 1.16 3.28 -18.75
CA LEU A 36 0.11 3.17 -17.73
C LEU A 36 0.02 4.46 -16.90
N GLU A 37 -1.20 4.82 -16.53
CA GLU A 37 -1.45 5.94 -15.64
C GLU A 37 -1.37 5.48 -14.18
N ARG A 38 -0.64 6.25 -13.39
CA ARG A 38 -0.50 6.07 -11.95
C ARG A 38 -0.71 7.41 -11.28
N TYR A 39 -1.12 7.36 -10.03
CA TYR A 39 -1.23 8.55 -9.19
C TYR A 39 -0.25 8.40 -8.03
N ARG A 40 0.44 9.49 -7.70
CA ARG A 40 1.14 9.69 -6.42
C ARG A 40 0.35 10.69 -5.60
N ALA A 41 0.38 10.55 -4.28
CA ALA A 41 -0.17 11.55 -3.36
C ALA A 41 0.98 12.38 -2.79
N MET A 42 0.88 13.70 -2.85
CA MET A 42 1.76 14.60 -2.13
C MET A 42 1.56 14.43 -0.62
N HIS A 43 2.64 14.48 0.15
CA HIS A 43 2.56 14.41 1.61
C HIS A 43 1.69 15.54 2.17
N ARG A 44 0.75 15.19 3.06
CA ARG A 44 0.10 16.15 3.96
C ARG A 44 -0.02 15.64 5.39
N PRO A 45 0.03 16.53 6.40
CA PRO A 45 -0.13 16.15 7.81
C PRO A 45 -1.48 15.51 8.15
N ALA A 46 -2.53 15.77 7.35
CA ALA A 46 -3.86 15.21 7.55
C ALA A 46 -3.94 13.72 7.18
N HIS A 47 -2.96 13.18 6.43
CA HIS A 47 -2.96 11.79 6.01
C HIS A 47 -2.84 10.86 7.21
N SER A 48 -3.79 9.95 7.35
CA SER A 48 -3.77 8.93 8.39
C SER A 48 -3.17 7.63 7.83
N TRP A 49 -2.01 7.25 8.35
CA TRP A 49 -1.28 6.05 7.93
C TRP A 49 -1.37 4.95 9.00
N TYR A 50 -1.59 3.73 8.55
CA TYR A 50 -1.72 2.54 9.39
C TYR A 50 -0.78 1.44 8.91
N TRP A 51 -0.30 0.60 9.81
CA TRP A 51 0.49 -0.58 9.45
C TRP A 51 0.07 -1.75 10.35
N PHE A 52 0.40 -2.96 9.90
CA PHE A 52 0.22 -4.17 10.69
C PHE A 52 1.57 -4.56 11.33
N PRO A 53 1.70 -4.53 12.66
CA PRO A 53 2.97 -4.79 13.33
C PRO A 53 3.36 -6.27 13.24
N ASP A 54 4.67 -6.55 13.21
CA ASP A 54 5.24 -7.90 13.32
C ASP A 54 4.65 -8.96 12.38
N MET A 55 4.23 -8.57 11.16
CA MET A 55 3.56 -9.48 10.23
C MET A 55 4.35 -10.77 9.98
N VAL A 56 3.73 -11.91 10.18
CA VAL A 56 4.27 -13.24 9.88
C VAL A 56 3.82 -13.74 8.50
N LYS A 57 4.45 -14.80 8.02
CA LYS A 57 4.32 -15.32 6.64
C LYS A 57 2.90 -15.75 6.25
N ASP A 58 2.10 -16.16 7.23
CA ASP A 58 0.74 -16.69 7.02
C ASP A 58 -0.35 -15.61 7.17
N GLU A 59 0.05 -14.36 7.37
CA GLU A 59 -0.86 -13.21 7.41
C GLU A 59 -0.87 -12.48 6.08
N VAL A 60 -2.01 -11.87 5.74
CA VAL A 60 -2.18 -11.13 4.50
C VAL A 60 -2.95 -9.84 4.73
N LEU A 61 -2.47 -8.75 4.12
CA LEU A 61 -3.23 -7.53 3.96
C LEU A 61 -3.99 -7.58 2.64
N LEU A 62 -5.31 -7.51 2.73
CA LEU A 62 -6.17 -7.24 1.59
C LEU A 62 -6.62 -5.80 1.64
N PHE A 63 -6.31 -5.06 0.57
CA PHE A 63 -6.76 -3.69 0.39
C PHE A 63 -7.13 -3.45 -1.07
N LYS A 64 -8.06 -2.53 -1.27
CA LYS A 64 -8.62 -2.20 -2.58
C LYS A 64 -7.73 -1.19 -3.30
N GLY A 65 -6.97 -1.66 -4.29
CA GLY A 65 -6.02 -0.80 -5.02
C GLY A 65 -6.68 0.27 -5.90
N PHE A 66 -7.80 -0.07 -6.53
CA PHE A 66 -8.59 0.82 -7.38
C PHE A 66 -10.08 0.45 -7.37
N ASP A 67 -10.94 1.44 -7.54
CA ASP A 67 -12.39 1.29 -7.67
C ASP A 67 -12.93 2.43 -8.57
N SER A 68 -13.88 2.12 -9.44
CA SER A 68 -14.50 3.10 -10.32
C SER A 68 -15.36 4.12 -9.57
N ALA A 69 -15.88 3.78 -8.39
CA ALA A 69 -16.81 4.59 -7.61
C ALA A 69 -16.18 5.28 -6.39
N VAL A 70 -15.73 4.53 -5.38
CA VAL A 70 -15.33 5.07 -4.04
C VAL A 70 -13.92 4.64 -3.66
N ALA A 71 -13.13 5.52 -3.02
CA ALA A 71 -11.75 5.23 -2.63
C ALA A 71 -10.93 4.70 -3.81
N ARG A 72 -10.84 5.54 -4.85
CA ARG A 72 -10.31 5.20 -6.18
C ARG A 72 -8.85 4.74 -6.15
N TYR A 73 -8.10 5.08 -5.11
CA TYR A 73 -6.70 4.68 -4.96
C TYR A 73 -6.42 4.27 -3.51
N ALA A 74 -5.61 3.23 -3.33
CA ALA A 74 -5.02 2.90 -2.02
C ALA A 74 -3.51 3.17 -2.05
N PHE A 75 -3.11 4.29 -1.44
CA PHE A 75 -1.71 4.65 -1.31
C PHE A 75 -1.06 3.83 -0.21
N HIS A 76 0.11 3.29 -0.51
CA HIS A 76 0.88 2.49 0.41
C HIS A 76 2.37 2.71 0.18
N SER A 77 3.15 2.67 1.25
CA SER A 77 4.60 2.84 1.18
C SER A 77 5.27 2.02 2.26
N ALA A 78 6.51 1.63 1.97
CA ALA A 78 7.46 1.25 2.99
C ALA A 78 7.77 2.47 3.90
N PHE A 79 8.02 2.25 5.19
CA PHE A 79 8.60 3.27 6.06
C PHE A 79 9.66 2.69 6.99
N ALA A 80 10.64 3.49 7.39
CA ALA A 80 11.61 3.09 8.40
C ALA A 80 10.93 3.08 9.78
N HIS A 81 10.70 1.90 10.36
CA HIS A 81 10.08 1.78 11.68
C HIS A 81 11.10 2.19 12.76
N PRO A 82 10.74 3.07 13.71
CA PRO A 82 11.68 3.61 14.70
C PRO A 82 12.32 2.52 15.58
N ASP A 83 11.58 1.45 15.85
CA ASP A 83 12.05 0.34 16.70
C ASP A 83 12.84 -0.74 15.93
N THR A 84 13.19 -0.48 14.66
CA THR A 84 13.98 -1.42 13.86
C THR A 84 15.40 -1.56 14.44
N ALA A 85 15.79 -2.78 14.82
CA ALA A 85 17.13 -3.09 15.27
C ALA A 85 18.06 -3.42 14.08
N ALA A 86 19.38 -3.22 14.28
CA ALA A 86 20.38 -3.55 13.27
C ALA A 86 20.30 -5.03 12.83
N GLY A 87 20.06 -5.94 13.79
CA GLY A 87 19.96 -7.38 13.59
C GLY A 87 18.61 -7.89 13.04
N ASP A 88 17.59 -7.03 12.87
CA ASP A 88 16.31 -7.47 12.31
C ASP A 88 16.48 -7.99 10.88
N ALA A 89 15.68 -9.00 10.51
CA ALA A 89 15.74 -9.61 9.19
C ALA A 89 15.40 -8.60 8.08
N HIS A 90 16.04 -8.75 6.91
CA HIS A 90 15.67 -7.98 5.73
C HIS A 90 14.23 -8.29 5.30
N ARG A 91 13.55 -7.29 4.73
CA ARG A 91 12.19 -7.47 4.21
C ARG A 91 12.20 -8.31 2.94
N PHE A 92 11.38 -9.36 2.95
CA PHE A 92 10.95 -10.07 1.76
C PHE A 92 9.42 -10.02 1.71
N SER A 93 8.86 -9.45 0.66
CA SER A 93 7.41 -9.28 0.53
C SER A 93 6.93 -9.55 -0.89
N CYS A 94 5.67 -9.93 -1.02
CA CYS A 94 5.01 -10.14 -2.29
C CYS A 94 3.69 -9.36 -2.33
N GLU A 95 3.40 -8.74 -3.47
CA GLU A 95 2.10 -8.16 -3.78
C GLU A 95 1.50 -8.88 -4.99
N VAL A 96 0.25 -9.32 -4.84
CA VAL A 96 -0.57 -9.84 -5.93
C VAL A 96 -1.75 -8.90 -6.13
N ARG A 97 -1.94 -8.44 -7.37
CA ARG A 97 -3.05 -7.57 -7.76
C ARG A 97 -4.05 -8.36 -8.59
N LEU A 98 -5.32 -8.20 -8.27
CA LEU A 98 -6.44 -8.78 -8.99
C LEU A 98 -7.28 -7.65 -9.57
N LEU A 99 -7.61 -7.75 -10.86
CA LEU A 99 -8.48 -6.80 -11.55
C LEU A 99 -9.84 -7.46 -11.77
N CYS A 100 -10.90 -6.81 -11.30
CA CYS A 100 -12.27 -7.19 -11.61
C CYS A 100 -12.75 -6.33 -12.79
N LEU A 101 -13.01 -6.97 -13.92
CA LEU A 101 -13.57 -6.33 -15.10
C LEU A 101 -15.05 -6.68 -15.17
N LEU A 102 -15.91 -5.67 -15.03
CA LEU A 102 -17.34 -5.83 -15.21
C LEU A 102 -17.69 -5.49 -16.67
N PRO A 103 -18.73 -6.13 -17.25
CA PRO A 103 -19.27 -5.70 -18.52
C PRO A 103 -19.62 -4.21 -18.45
N GLY A 104 -19.31 -3.44 -19.50
CA GLY A 104 -19.80 -2.08 -19.60
C GLY A 104 -21.31 -2.08 -19.82
N ASP A 105 -22.01 -1.12 -19.22
CA ASP A 105 -23.38 -0.81 -19.65
C ASP A 105 -23.28 -0.37 -21.12
N ALA A 106 -23.88 -1.15 -22.02
CA ALA A 106 -23.88 -0.90 -23.46
C ALA A 106 -24.74 0.31 -23.82
#